data_AF-A0A661MWF0-F1
#
_entry.id   AF-A0A661MWF0-F1
#
_cell.length_a   1.000
_cell.length_b   1.000
_cell.length_c   1.000
_cell.angle_alpha   90.00
_cell.angle_beta   90.00
_cell.angle_gamma   90.00
#
_symmetry.space_group_name_H-M   'P 1'
#
loop_
_entity.id
_entity.type
_entity.pdbx_description
1 polymer ?
#
loop_
_entity_poly.entity_id
_entity_poly.type
_entity_poly.pdbx_seq_one_letter_code
_entity_poly.pdbx_strand_id
1 'polypeptide(L)'
;MAPTRPSLQQILRVYALVCVVVFAVTRLESLAIVGPYIHLAVAAVFLLTAIRLTRGDAAHYGVALGGLLEPADDVRPVGPLGLFDLGRAIRKALPSAVRELGVAIGIGAVVFPLYALGFYWWNEPTGNFLLALPPNIASFVLAQLVVIALTEEAFFRGYLQTALSDLTKRRRRVFGVDLALGAWVLQAALFAGVHFMVEPHPARLAVFFPALLFGWTRAWRGGIGAALTLHAMSNLYSEILARSWL
;
A
#
# COMPACT_ATOMS: atom_id res chain seq x y z
N MET A 1 -26.30 -0.03 -16.37
CA MET A 1 -25.65 1.28 -16.48
C MET A 1 -24.20 1.12 -16.06
N ALA A 2 -23.23 1.51 -16.89
CA ALA A 2 -21.83 1.53 -16.45
C ALA A 2 -21.69 2.52 -15.28
N PRO A 3 -20.94 2.19 -14.21
CA PRO A 3 -20.78 3.09 -13.08
C PRO A 3 -20.17 4.41 -13.55
N THR A 4 -20.78 5.53 -13.15
CA THR A 4 -20.30 6.87 -13.47
C THR A 4 -18.94 7.08 -12.82
N ARG A 5 -17.91 7.36 -13.62
CA ARG A 5 -16.56 7.64 -13.13
C ARG A 5 -16.56 8.88 -12.23
N PRO A 6 -15.87 8.86 -11.08
CA PRO A 6 -15.84 9.99 -10.18
C PRO A 6 -15.10 11.18 -10.82
N SER A 7 -15.60 12.39 -10.60
CA SER A 7 -14.90 13.62 -10.96
C SER A 7 -13.68 13.88 -10.07
N LEU A 8 -12.74 14.70 -10.54
CA LEU A 8 -11.57 15.11 -9.74
C LEU A 8 -11.98 15.68 -8.38
N GLN A 9 -13.03 16.51 -8.34
CA GLN A 9 -13.52 17.10 -7.09
C GLN A 9 -14.02 16.03 -6.10
N GLN A 10 -14.72 15.00 -6.57
CA GLN A 10 -15.17 13.90 -5.72
C GLN A 10 -13.98 13.10 -5.17
N ILE A 11 -12.99 12.81 -6.02
CA ILE A 11 -11.78 12.09 -5.61
C ILE A 11 -11.03 12.88 -4.52
N LEU A 12 -10.79 14.18 -4.74
CA LEU A 12 -10.08 15.04 -3.78
C LEU A 12 -10.87 15.25 -2.49
N ARG A 13 -12.21 15.30 -2.54
CA ARG A 13 -13.06 15.35 -1.33
C ARG A 13 -12.95 14.07 -0.50
N VAL A 14 -12.94 12.90 -1.13
CA VAL A 14 -12.73 11.62 -0.43
C VAL A 14 -11.35 11.62 0.23
N TYR A 15 -10.30 11.99 -0.51
CA TYR A 15 -8.96 12.09 0.04
C TYR A 15 -8.88 13.06 1.23
N ALA A 16 -9.46 14.26 1.10
CA ALA A 16 -9.47 15.26 2.17
C ALA A 16 -10.21 14.75 3.42
N LEU A 17 -11.36 14.08 3.25
CA LEU A 17 -12.10 13.49 4.35
C LEU A 17 -11.30 12.39 5.05
N VAL A 18 -10.68 11.49 4.30
CA VAL A 18 -9.79 10.46 4.85
C VAL A 18 -8.65 11.10 5.62
N CYS A 19 -8.02 12.15 5.10
CA CYS A 19 -7.00 12.90 5.81
C CYS A 19 -7.51 13.47 7.13
N VAL A 20 -8.65 14.18 7.13
CA VAL A 20 -9.24 14.73 8.36
C VAL A 20 -9.51 13.64 9.40
N VAL A 21 -10.07 12.49 8.97
CA VAL A 21 -10.36 11.37 9.87
C VAL A 21 -9.07 10.75 10.42
N VAL A 22 -8.08 10.47 9.56
CA VAL A 22 -6.78 9.91 9.99
C VAL A 22 -6.06 10.87 10.94
N PHE A 23 -6.08 12.18 10.65
CA PHE A 23 -5.50 13.18 11.54
C PHE A 23 -6.20 13.18 12.91
N ALA A 24 -7.54 13.21 12.93
CA ALA A 24 -8.32 13.19 14.16
C ALA A 24 -8.07 11.91 14.98
N VAL A 25 -8.06 10.75 14.32
CA VAL A 25 -7.79 9.45 14.96
C VAL A 25 -6.39 9.46 15.57
N THR A 26 -5.36 9.90 14.85
CA THR A 26 -3.99 9.93 15.37
C THR A 26 -3.81 10.88 16.56
N ARG A 27 -4.66 11.90 16.74
CA ARG A 27 -4.63 12.74 17.95
C ARG A 27 -5.04 11.98 19.22
N LEU A 28 -5.70 10.84 19.09
CA LEU A 28 -6.13 10.01 20.23
C LEU A 28 -5.02 9.08 20.75
N GLU A 29 -3.81 9.15 20.18
CA GLU A 29 -2.69 8.27 20.54
C GLU A 29 -2.26 8.38 22.00
N SER A 30 -2.43 9.55 22.60
CA SER A 30 -2.13 9.79 24.03
C SER A 30 -3.06 9.08 25.00
N LEU A 31 -4.21 8.56 24.55
CA LEU A 31 -5.19 7.89 25.41
C LEU A 31 -4.75 6.45 25.69
N ALA A 32 -4.58 6.07 26.96
CA ALA A 32 -4.06 4.75 27.34
C ALA A 32 -4.83 3.55 26.75
N ILE A 33 -6.14 3.67 26.58
CA ILE A 33 -6.99 2.60 26.04
C ILE A 33 -6.92 2.54 24.49
N VAL A 34 -6.76 3.68 23.83
CA VAL A 34 -6.89 3.79 22.36
C VAL A 34 -5.52 3.79 21.67
N GLY A 35 -4.51 4.40 22.30
CA GLY A 35 -3.14 4.54 21.80
C GLY A 35 -2.56 3.24 21.22
N PRO A 36 -2.64 2.10 21.93
CA PRO A 36 -2.13 0.83 21.41
C PRO A 36 -2.79 0.35 20.12
N TYR A 37 -3.96 0.88 19.73
CA TYR A 37 -4.75 0.42 18.58
C TYR A 37 -4.91 1.48 17.47
N ILE A 38 -4.25 2.64 17.59
CA ILE A 38 -4.37 3.74 16.60
C ILE A 38 -4.03 3.29 15.18
N HIS A 39 -2.98 2.50 15.02
CA HIS A 39 -2.57 1.97 13.72
C HIS A 39 -3.63 1.05 13.10
N LEU A 40 -4.36 0.28 13.92
CA LEU A 40 -5.49 -0.53 13.44
C LEU A 40 -6.68 0.35 13.04
N ALA A 41 -6.95 1.42 13.78
CA ALA A 41 -8.01 2.37 13.44
C ALA A 41 -7.72 3.09 12.12
N VAL A 42 -6.49 3.55 11.91
CA VAL A 42 -6.04 4.15 10.64
C VAL A 42 -6.15 3.14 9.50
N ALA A 43 -5.67 1.91 9.70
CA ALA A 43 -5.79 0.84 8.73
C ALA A 43 -7.25 0.55 8.35
N ALA A 44 -8.15 0.54 9.33
CA ALA A 44 -9.59 0.37 9.09
C ALA A 44 -10.18 1.51 8.26
N VAL A 45 -9.79 2.77 8.52
CA VAL A 45 -10.25 3.92 7.72
C VAL A 45 -9.87 3.75 6.25
N PHE A 46 -8.61 3.41 5.96
CA PHE A 46 -8.18 3.20 4.57
C PHE A 46 -8.87 2.00 3.93
N LEU A 47 -8.89 0.85 4.60
CA LEU A 47 -9.43 -0.38 4.05
C LEU A 47 -10.94 -0.32 3.81
N LEU A 48 -11.71 0.16 4.78
CA LEU A 48 -13.17 0.27 4.65
C LEU A 48 -13.55 1.27 3.56
N THR A 49 -12.80 2.38 3.46
CA THR A 49 -13.00 3.36 2.40
C THR A 49 -12.68 2.76 1.04
N ALA A 50 -11.55 2.07 0.91
CA ALA A 50 -11.17 1.38 -0.32
C ALA A 50 -12.21 0.33 -0.74
N ILE A 51 -12.64 -0.56 0.16
CA ILE A 51 -13.67 -1.56 -0.11
C ILE A 51 -14.96 -0.88 -0.58
N ARG A 52 -15.44 0.14 0.14
CA ARG A 52 -16.68 0.84 -0.20
C ARG A 52 -16.63 1.46 -1.60
N LEU A 53 -15.51 2.05 -2.00
CA LEU A 53 -15.37 2.76 -3.27
C LEU A 53 -15.07 1.83 -4.45
N THR A 54 -14.52 0.64 -4.19
CA THR A 54 -14.09 -0.30 -5.23
C THR A 54 -15.01 -1.51 -5.38
N ARG A 55 -15.98 -1.71 -4.47
CA ARG A 55 -16.90 -2.88 -4.46
C ARG A 55 -17.60 -3.15 -5.79
N GLY A 56 -17.90 -2.11 -6.57
CA GLY A 56 -18.57 -2.25 -7.86
C GLY A 56 -17.70 -2.83 -8.97
N ASP A 57 -16.37 -2.78 -8.84
CA ASP A 57 -15.42 -3.21 -9.88
C ASP A 57 -14.01 -3.46 -9.29
N ALA A 58 -13.90 -4.44 -8.37
CA ALA A 58 -12.65 -4.73 -7.67
C ALA A 58 -11.49 -5.10 -8.61
N ALA A 59 -11.80 -5.67 -9.78
CA ALA A 59 -10.83 -6.02 -10.81
C ALA A 59 -10.22 -4.79 -11.47
N HIS A 60 -11.02 -3.79 -11.87
CA HIS A 60 -10.54 -2.53 -12.44
C HIS A 60 -9.62 -1.78 -11.46
N TYR A 61 -10.03 -1.71 -10.20
CA TYR A 61 -9.21 -1.12 -9.15
C TYR A 61 -8.00 -1.99 -8.75
N GLY A 62 -7.91 -3.24 -9.23
CA GLY A 62 -6.78 -4.12 -8.97
C GLY A 62 -6.68 -4.59 -7.52
N VAL A 63 -7.80 -4.56 -6.80
CA VAL A 63 -7.93 -4.98 -5.39
C VAL A 63 -8.56 -6.37 -5.26
N ALA A 64 -8.91 -7.03 -6.35
CA ALA A 64 -9.44 -8.40 -6.33
C ALA A 64 -8.48 -9.45 -5.72
N LEU A 65 -7.16 -9.16 -5.66
CA LEU A 65 -6.12 -10.00 -5.05
C LEU A 65 -6.19 -11.49 -5.49
N GLY A 66 -6.36 -11.73 -6.79
CA GLY A 66 -6.46 -13.09 -7.34
C GLY A 66 -7.78 -13.80 -7.02
N GLY A 67 -8.84 -13.04 -6.75
CA GLY A 67 -10.16 -13.53 -6.37
C GLY A 67 -10.34 -13.76 -4.87
N LEU A 68 -9.37 -13.34 -4.04
CA LEU A 68 -9.47 -13.45 -2.57
C LEU A 68 -10.56 -12.52 -2.00
N LEU A 69 -10.80 -11.38 -2.66
CA LEU A 69 -11.83 -10.40 -2.26
C LEU A 69 -13.08 -10.44 -3.16
N GLU A 70 -13.17 -11.40 -4.07
CA GLU A 70 -14.34 -11.62 -4.92
C GLU A 70 -15.26 -12.67 -4.27
N PRO A 71 -16.60 -12.56 -4.41
CA PRO A 71 -17.50 -13.62 -4.00
C PRO A 71 -17.13 -14.94 -4.66
N ALA A 72 -17.12 -16.04 -3.90
CA ALA A 72 -16.87 -17.36 -4.45
C ALA A 72 -18.07 -17.78 -5.31
N ASP A 73 -17.91 -17.81 -6.63
CA ASP A 73 -18.89 -18.35 -7.59
C ASP A 73 -18.95 -19.90 -7.59
N ASP A 74 -18.45 -20.57 -6.55
CA ASP A 74 -18.36 -22.04 -6.51
C ASP A 74 -19.70 -22.66 -6.06
N VAL A 75 -20.19 -23.63 -6.83
CA VAL A 75 -21.47 -24.35 -6.60
C VAL A 75 -21.41 -25.30 -5.39
N ARG A 76 -20.24 -25.41 -4.75
CA ARG A 76 -19.98 -26.36 -3.66
C ARG A 76 -20.56 -25.86 -2.33
N PRO A 77 -21.03 -26.78 -1.47
CA PRO A 77 -21.57 -26.41 -0.16
C PRO A 77 -20.53 -25.65 0.67
N VAL A 78 -20.99 -24.57 1.31
CA VAL A 78 -20.23 -23.75 2.25
C VAL A 78 -19.71 -24.65 3.37
N GLY A 79 -18.40 -24.64 3.60
CA GLY A 79 -17.79 -25.43 4.68
C GLY A 79 -18.22 -24.93 6.07
N PRO A 80 -18.02 -25.72 7.15
CA PRO A 80 -18.25 -25.23 8.51
C PRO A 80 -17.48 -23.92 8.72
N LEU A 81 -18.22 -22.86 9.10
CA LEU A 81 -17.71 -21.52 9.38
C LEU A 81 -16.93 -20.85 8.22
N GLY A 82 -17.08 -21.33 6.97
CA GLY A 82 -16.40 -20.76 5.79
C GLY A 82 -14.89 -21.05 5.71
N LEU A 83 -14.33 -21.88 6.59
CA LEU A 83 -12.90 -22.16 6.65
C LEU A 83 -12.38 -22.89 5.40
N PHE A 84 -13.17 -23.80 4.84
CA PHE A 84 -12.79 -24.49 3.60
C PHE A 84 -12.84 -23.56 2.37
N ASP A 85 -13.76 -22.61 2.35
CA ASP A 85 -13.85 -21.59 1.31
C ASP A 85 -12.64 -20.65 1.35
N LEU A 86 -12.25 -20.21 2.55
CA LEU A 86 -11.03 -19.44 2.76
C LEU A 86 -9.78 -20.23 2.32
N GLY A 87 -9.66 -21.50 2.71
CA GLY A 87 -8.55 -22.35 2.31
C GLY A 87 -8.46 -22.53 0.78
N ARG A 88 -9.62 -22.68 0.11
CA ARG A 88 -9.70 -22.74 -1.36
C ARG A 88 -9.28 -21.42 -2.00
N ALA A 89 -9.79 -20.30 -1.50
CA ALA A 89 -9.47 -18.97 -2.01
C ALA A 89 -7.97 -18.66 -1.85
N ILE A 90 -7.38 -18.97 -0.70
CA ILE A 90 -5.92 -18.85 -0.46
C ILE A 90 -5.14 -19.72 -1.46
N ARG A 91 -5.54 -20.98 -1.63
CA ARG A 91 -4.86 -21.89 -2.57
C ARG A 91 -4.95 -21.38 -4.01
N LYS A 92 -6.08 -20.81 -4.41
CA LYS A 92 -6.28 -20.19 -5.73
C LYS A 92 -5.45 -18.92 -5.91
N ALA A 93 -5.30 -18.11 -4.86
CA ALA A 93 -4.51 -16.88 -4.88
C ALA A 93 -3.00 -17.12 -4.79
N LEU A 94 -2.55 -18.27 -4.26
CA LEU A 94 -1.15 -18.57 -3.98
C LEU A 94 -0.21 -18.42 -5.20
N PRO A 95 -0.53 -18.95 -6.40
CA PRO A 95 0.35 -18.78 -7.57
C PRO A 95 0.52 -17.30 -7.96
N SER A 96 -0.55 -16.51 -7.85
CA SER A 96 -0.48 -15.07 -8.09
C SER A 96 0.37 -14.39 -7.02
N ALA A 97 0.19 -14.74 -5.75
CA ALA A 97 0.95 -14.18 -4.64
C ALA A 97 2.46 -14.45 -4.79
N VAL A 98 2.85 -15.68 -5.14
CA VAL A 98 4.25 -16.05 -5.40
C VAL A 98 4.84 -15.23 -6.55
N ARG A 99 4.09 -15.03 -7.63
CA ARG A 99 4.53 -14.21 -8.76
C ARG A 99 4.71 -12.75 -8.38
N GLU A 100 3.74 -12.16 -7.66
CA GLU A 100 3.84 -10.77 -7.20
C GLU A 100 4.98 -10.58 -6.19
N LEU A 101 5.24 -11.57 -5.33
CA LEU A 101 6.41 -11.60 -4.45
C LEU A 101 7.72 -11.66 -5.25
N GLY A 102 7.81 -12.52 -6.27
CA GLY A 102 8.98 -12.59 -7.14
C GLY A 102 9.27 -11.27 -7.86
N VAL A 103 8.22 -10.56 -8.31
CA VAL A 103 8.33 -9.21 -8.87
C VAL A 103 8.86 -8.22 -7.82
N ALA A 104 8.30 -8.21 -6.61
CA ALA A 104 8.74 -7.32 -5.54
C ALA A 104 10.20 -7.58 -5.14
N ILE A 105 10.63 -8.84 -5.05
CA ILE A 105 12.02 -9.23 -4.82
C ILE A 105 12.92 -8.74 -5.95
N GLY A 106 12.52 -8.93 -7.21
CA GLY A 106 13.29 -8.47 -8.36
C GLY A 106 13.51 -6.96 -8.37
N ILE A 107 12.48 -6.18 -8.05
CA ILE A 107 12.59 -4.72 -7.91
C ILE A 107 13.45 -4.37 -6.69
N GLY A 108 13.19 -4.99 -5.54
CA GLY A 108 13.92 -4.75 -4.29
C GLY A 108 15.42 -5.04 -4.42
N ALA A 109 15.81 -6.07 -5.17
CA ALA A 109 17.22 -6.40 -5.42
C ALA A 109 17.99 -5.27 -6.13
N VAL A 110 17.31 -4.43 -6.90
CA VAL A 110 17.90 -3.25 -7.54
C VAL A 110 17.80 -2.02 -6.65
N VAL A 111 16.63 -1.80 -6.05
CA VAL A 111 16.32 -0.56 -5.33
C VAL A 111 16.94 -0.53 -3.93
N PHE A 112 16.96 -1.64 -3.20
CA PHE A 112 17.39 -1.67 -1.81
C PHE A 112 18.89 -1.39 -1.62
N PRO A 113 19.82 -1.91 -2.46
CA PRO A 113 21.21 -1.50 -2.38
C PRO A 113 21.41 0.01 -2.56
N LEU A 114 20.71 0.61 -3.54
CA LEU A 114 20.76 2.06 -3.77
C LEU A 114 20.17 2.84 -2.60
N TYR A 115 19.08 2.34 -2.02
CA TYR A 115 18.46 2.91 -0.83
C TYR A 115 19.41 2.87 0.37
N ALA A 116 20.13 1.77 0.60
CA ALA A 116 21.09 1.66 1.70
C ALA A 116 22.25 2.65 1.57
N LEU A 117 22.75 2.87 0.35
CA LEU A 117 23.77 3.91 0.09
C LEU A 117 23.22 5.30 0.42
N GLY A 118 22.02 5.62 -0.04
CA GLY A 118 21.35 6.88 0.28
C GLY A 118 21.08 7.04 1.77
N PHE A 119 20.66 5.97 2.45
CA PHE A 119 20.42 5.94 3.89
C PHE A 119 21.70 6.23 4.67
N TYR A 120 22.81 5.57 4.30
CA TYR A 120 24.11 5.76 4.93
C TYR A 120 24.61 7.20 4.76
N TRP A 121 24.55 7.75 3.54
CA TRP A 121 24.97 9.13 3.29
C TRP A 121 24.07 10.18 3.95
N TRP A 122 22.77 9.92 4.05
CA TRP A 122 21.83 10.87 4.64
C TRP A 122 21.92 10.92 6.17
N ASN A 123 22.04 9.75 6.82
CA ASN A 123 22.01 9.68 8.28
C ASN A 123 23.40 9.77 8.91
N GLU A 124 24.47 9.66 8.11
CA GLU A 124 25.87 9.75 8.56
C GLU A 124 26.13 8.94 9.85
N PRO A 125 25.82 7.63 9.87
CA PRO A 125 25.90 6.84 11.10
C PRO A 125 27.34 6.80 11.61
N THR A 126 27.51 7.04 12.91
CA THR A 126 28.83 7.10 13.55
C THR A 126 29.33 5.71 14.00
N GLY A 127 28.46 4.71 14.03
CA GLY A 127 28.75 3.35 14.48
C GLY A 127 28.94 2.35 13.34
N ASN A 128 29.49 1.18 13.68
CA ASN A 128 29.57 0.05 12.76
C ASN A 128 28.18 -0.55 12.53
N PHE A 129 27.96 -1.11 11.34
CA PHE A 129 26.74 -1.86 11.05
C PHE A 129 26.69 -3.12 11.92
N LEU A 130 25.66 -3.22 12.77
CA LEU A 130 25.36 -4.41 13.56
C LEU A 130 23.95 -4.86 13.22
N LEU A 131 23.81 -5.96 12.48
CA LEU A 131 22.50 -6.43 12.04
C LEU A 131 21.54 -6.61 13.22
N ALA A 132 20.51 -5.76 13.27
CA ALA A 132 19.50 -5.76 14.31
C ALA A 132 18.12 -5.92 13.68
N LEU A 133 17.50 -7.08 13.90
CA LEU A 133 16.15 -7.37 13.42
C LEU A 133 15.09 -6.82 14.39
N PRO A 134 13.91 -6.40 13.89
CA PRO A 134 12.77 -6.10 14.73
C PRO A 134 12.43 -7.26 15.69
N PRO A 135 12.08 -6.97 16.96
CA PRO A 135 11.59 -7.99 17.87
C PRO A 135 10.31 -8.63 17.29
N ASN A 136 10.18 -9.95 17.41
CA ASN A 136 9.06 -10.71 16.82
C ASN A 136 8.89 -10.45 15.32
N ILE A 137 9.96 -10.66 14.55
CA ILE A 137 10.03 -10.41 13.10
C ILE A 137 8.80 -10.92 12.31
N ALA A 138 8.27 -12.10 12.65
CA ALA A 138 7.09 -12.67 11.99
C ALA A 138 5.84 -11.79 12.20
N SER A 139 5.57 -11.38 13.45
CA SER A 139 4.46 -10.49 13.77
C SER A 139 4.63 -9.12 13.12
N PHE A 140 5.87 -8.60 13.08
CA PHE A 140 6.18 -7.34 12.43
C PHE A 140 5.94 -7.41 10.92
N VAL A 141 6.40 -8.47 10.24
CA VAL A 141 6.14 -8.72 8.82
C VAL A 141 4.64 -8.80 8.53
N LEU A 142 3.87 -9.51 9.36
CA LEU A 142 2.42 -9.59 9.21
C LEU A 142 1.74 -8.23 9.38
N ALA A 143 2.17 -7.44 10.37
CA ALA A 143 1.66 -6.08 10.55
C ALA A 143 1.97 -5.19 9.33
N GLN A 144 3.21 -5.25 8.81
CA GLN A 144 3.60 -4.49 7.62
C GLN A 144 2.81 -4.89 6.38
N LEU A 145 2.55 -6.18 6.17
CA LEU A 145 1.79 -6.67 5.01
C LEU A 145 0.30 -6.37 5.12
N VAL A 146 -0.34 -6.72 6.25
CA VAL A 146 -1.81 -6.77 6.38
C VAL A 146 -2.38 -5.48 6.94
N VAL A 147 -1.74 -4.90 7.94
CA VAL A 147 -2.25 -3.71 8.63
C VAL A 147 -1.86 -2.45 7.85
N ILE A 148 -0.60 -2.37 7.43
CA ILE A 148 -0.07 -1.15 6.79
C ILE A 148 -0.20 -1.24 5.27
N ALA A 149 0.60 -2.08 4.61
CA ALA A 149 0.70 -2.08 3.15
C ALA A 149 -0.62 -2.44 2.46
N LEU A 150 -1.33 -3.47 2.91
CA LEU A 150 -2.61 -3.83 2.29
C LEU A 150 -3.62 -2.67 2.32
N THR A 151 -3.78 -2.03 3.47
CA THR A 151 -4.81 -1.01 3.64
C THR A 151 -4.47 0.27 2.88
N GLU A 152 -3.21 0.70 2.96
CA GLU A 152 -2.71 1.86 2.23
C GLU A 152 -2.68 1.61 0.72
N GLU A 153 -2.16 0.48 0.24
CA GLU A 153 -2.13 0.18 -1.19
C GLU A 153 -3.54 0.02 -1.77
N ALA A 154 -4.48 -0.57 -1.04
CA ALA A 154 -5.87 -0.67 -1.48
C ALA A 154 -6.51 0.72 -1.69
N PHE A 155 -6.23 1.67 -0.79
CA PHE A 155 -6.75 3.04 -0.94
C PHE A 155 -6.00 3.84 -2.00
N PHE A 156 -4.67 3.90 -1.91
CA PHE A 156 -3.85 4.77 -2.75
C PHE A 156 -3.62 4.23 -4.16
N ARG A 157 -3.26 2.94 -4.30
CA ARG A 157 -2.94 2.32 -5.60
C ARG A 157 -4.15 1.65 -6.21
N GLY A 158 -5.01 1.10 -5.35
CA GLY A 158 -6.31 0.59 -5.73
C GLY A 158 -7.21 1.73 -6.17
N TYR A 159 -7.85 2.41 -5.22
CA TYR A 159 -8.82 3.47 -5.52
C TYR A 159 -8.20 4.73 -6.17
N LEU A 160 -7.31 5.45 -5.47
CA LEU A 160 -6.94 6.82 -5.83
C LEU A 160 -6.17 6.88 -7.17
N GLN A 161 -5.17 6.03 -7.36
CA GLN A 161 -4.40 5.98 -8.61
C GLN A 161 -5.28 5.64 -9.81
N THR A 162 -6.16 4.64 -9.67
CA THR A 162 -7.05 4.20 -10.75
C THR A 162 -8.05 5.31 -11.09
N ALA A 163 -8.73 5.87 -10.08
CA ALA A 163 -9.72 6.93 -10.26
C ALA A 163 -9.10 8.18 -10.92
N LEU A 164 -7.89 8.60 -10.51
CA LEU A 164 -7.18 9.71 -11.14
C LEU A 164 -6.74 9.38 -12.57
N SER A 165 -6.29 8.14 -12.82
CA SER A 165 -5.86 7.70 -14.15
C SER A 165 -7.02 7.61 -15.15
N ASP A 166 -8.23 7.37 -14.66
CA ASP A 166 -9.46 7.31 -15.45
C ASP A 166 -9.96 8.67 -15.94
N LEU A 167 -9.50 9.77 -15.32
CA LEU A 167 -9.83 11.15 -15.73
C LEU A 167 -9.16 11.54 -17.05
N THR A 168 -8.16 10.80 -17.51
CA THR A 168 -7.43 11.10 -18.72
C THR A 168 -7.23 9.85 -19.56
N LYS A 169 -7.26 10.00 -20.89
CA LYS A 169 -6.87 8.93 -21.83
C LYS A 169 -5.40 9.02 -22.22
N ARG A 170 -4.71 10.12 -21.89
CA ARG A 170 -3.31 10.31 -22.26
C ARG A 170 -2.42 9.35 -21.46
N ARG A 171 -1.57 8.60 -22.16
CA ARG A 171 -0.59 7.69 -21.57
C ARG A 171 0.79 8.06 -22.08
N ARG A 172 1.80 7.97 -21.22
CA ARG A 172 3.21 8.04 -21.61
C ARG A 172 3.94 6.82 -21.08
N ARG A 173 4.86 6.30 -21.89
CA ARG A 173 5.66 5.14 -21.54
C ARG A 173 6.84 5.56 -20.67
N VAL A 174 6.95 4.97 -19.48
CA VAL A 174 8.07 5.16 -18.56
C VAL A 174 8.60 3.78 -18.16
N PHE A 175 9.88 3.52 -18.46
CA PHE A 175 10.50 2.19 -18.27
C PHE A 175 9.66 1.02 -18.80
N GLY A 176 9.04 1.20 -19.97
CA GLY A 176 8.22 0.17 -20.62
C GLY A 176 6.77 0.07 -20.13
N VAL A 177 6.34 0.90 -19.17
CA VAL A 177 4.98 0.89 -18.63
C VAL A 177 4.22 2.14 -19.04
N ASP A 178 2.99 1.96 -19.55
CA ASP A 178 2.14 3.07 -20.01
C ASP A 178 1.37 3.70 -18.83
N LEU A 179 1.71 4.94 -18.48
CA LEU A 179 1.23 5.65 -17.29
C LEU A 179 0.46 6.92 -17.64
N ALA A 180 -0.58 7.21 -16.85
CA ALA A 180 -1.17 8.54 -16.77
C ALA A 180 -0.28 9.42 -15.86
N LEU A 181 0.75 10.07 -16.43
CA LEU A 181 1.79 10.75 -15.64
C LEU A 181 1.28 11.71 -14.57
N GLY A 182 0.29 12.56 -14.90
CA GLY A 182 -0.27 13.50 -13.93
C GLY A 182 -0.96 12.80 -12.77
N ALA A 183 -1.69 11.71 -13.04
CA ALA A 183 -2.34 10.91 -12.00
C ALA A 183 -1.33 10.16 -11.14
N TRP A 184 -0.27 9.61 -11.74
CA TRP A 184 0.79 8.90 -11.05
C TRP A 184 1.56 9.81 -10.08
N VAL A 185 1.98 10.98 -10.56
CA VAL A 185 2.70 11.96 -9.74
C VAL A 185 1.79 12.56 -8.66
N LEU A 186 0.55 12.91 -9.02
CA LEU A 186 -0.42 13.44 -8.05
C LEU A 186 -0.74 12.41 -6.97
N GLN A 187 -0.93 11.13 -7.32
CA GLN A 187 -1.17 10.09 -6.32
C GLN A 187 0.01 9.96 -5.35
N ALA A 188 1.25 9.96 -5.85
CA ALA A 188 2.44 9.92 -5.00
C ALA A 188 2.55 11.15 -4.09
N ALA A 189 2.20 12.33 -4.60
CA ALA A 189 2.15 13.57 -3.82
C ALA A 189 1.08 13.52 -2.71
N LEU A 190 -0.11 12.99 -3.02
CA LEU A 190 -1.18 12.80 -2.03
C LEU A 190 -0.79 11.76 -0.97
N PHE A 191 -0.07 10.70 -1.35
CA PHE A 191 0.47 9.73 -0.40
C PHE A 191 1.47 10.37 0.57
N ALA A 192 2.41 11.17 0.07
CA ALA A 192 3.34 11.93 0.92
C ALA A 192 2.62 13.00 1.76
N GLY A 193 1.59 13.62 1.20
CA GLY A 193 0.79 14.66 1.86
C GLY A 193 0.10 14.18 3.13
N VAL A 194 -0.51 12.97 3.12
CA VAL A 194 -1.14 12.42 4.33
C VAL A 194 -0.09 12.13 5.42
N HIS A 195 1.10 11.65 5.05
CA HIS A 195 2.18 11.36 6.00
C HIS A 195 2.68 12.64 6.66
N PHE A 196 2.91 13.69 5.88
CA PHE A 196 3.30 15.00 6.39
C PHE A 196 2.22 15.66 7.25
N MET A 197 0.94 15.47 6.93
CA MET A 197 -0.15 16.03 7.74
C MET A 197 -0.26 15.34 9.11
N VAL A 198 -0.07 14.02 9.17
CA VAL A 198 -0.08 13.28 10.45
C VAL A 198 1.11 13.67 11.31
N GLU A 199 2.30 13.75 10.70
CA GLU A 199 3.52 14.16 11.36
C GLU A 199 4.21 15.27 10.54
N PRO A 200 4.08 16.56 10.94
CA PRO A 200 4.60 17.73 10.22
C PRO A 200 6.12 17.87 10.19
N HIS A 201 6.82 16.82 9.77
CA HIS A 201 8.27 16.77 9.63
C HIS A 201 8.64 16.61 8.15
N PRO A 202 9.49 17.48 7.55
CA PRO A 202 9.80 17.43 6.12
C PRO A 202 10.31 16.07 5.62
N ALA A 203 11.04 15.32 6.45
CA ALA A 203 11.49 13.97 6.09
C ALA A 203 10.34 13.01 5.76
N ARG A 204 9.12 13.23 6.28
CA ARG A 204 7.93 12.43 5.96
C ARG A 204 7.48 12.60 4.51
N LEU A 205 7.89 13.66 3.83
CA LEU A 205 7.64 13.82 2.38
C LEU A 205 8.50 12.87 1.53
N ALA A 206 9.58 12.29 2.07
CA ALA A 206 10.45 11.38 1.34
C ALA A 206 9.72 10.13 0.83
N VAL A 207 8.60 9.74 1.48
CA VAL A 207 7.75 8.63 1.02
C VAL A 207 7.13 8.88 -0.37
N PHE A 208 7.22 10.10 -0.91
CA PHE A 208 6.90 10.42 -2.30
C PHE A 208 7.66 9.53 -3.31
N PHE A 209 8.96 9.29 -3.08
CA PHE A 209 9.79 8.51 -4.00
C PHE A 209 9.43 7.02 -4.06
N PRO A 210 9.36 6.28 -2.94
CA PRO A 210 8.84 4.91 -2.99
C PRO A 210 7.39 4.89 -3.46
N ALA A 211 6.61 5.96 -3.22
CA ALA A 211 5.25 6.01 -3.72
C ALA A 211 5.13 6.03 -5.23
N LEU A 212 6.05 6.72 -5.93
CA LEU A 212 6.19 6.64 -7.38
C LEU A 212 6.51 5.21 -7.84
N LEU A 213 7.45 4.54 -7.17
CA LEU A 213 7.81 3.16 -7.51
C LEU A 213 6.62 2.21 -7.35
N PHE A 214 5.87 2.30 -6.25
CA PHE A 214 4.69 1.47 -6.01
C PHE A 214 3.61 1.74 -7.05
N GLY A 215 3.39 3.00 -7.42
CA GLY A 215 2.45 3.37 -8.47
C GLY A 215 2.85 2.85 -9.85
N TRP A 216 4.15 2.86 -10.17
CA TRP A 216 4.68 2.28 -11.41
C TRP A 216 4.48 0.76 -11.42
N THR A 217 4.79 0.08 -10.32
CA THR A 217 4.57 -1.37 -10.17
C THR A 217 3.09 -1.73 -10.31
N ARG A 218 2.18 -0.95 -9.71
CA ARG A 218 0.73 -1.14 -9.87
C ARG A 218 0.28 -1.02 -11.33
N ALA A 219 0.82 -0.06 -12.07
CA ALA A 219 0.49 0.11 -13.48
C ALA A 219 1.05 -1.03 -14.35
N TRP A 220 2.23 -1.53 -14.02
CA TRP A 220 2.82 -2.68 -14.71
C TRP A 220 2.04 -3.97 -14.46
N ARG A 221 1.65 -4.21 -13.20
CA ARG A 221 1.08 -5.51 -12.77
C ARG A 221 -0.43 -5.59 -12.90
N GLY A 222 -1.13 -4.46 -12.97
CA GLY A 222 -2.59 -4.40 -13.04
C GLY A 222 -3.30 -4.68 -11.70
N GLY A 223 -2.61 -5.17 -10.68
CA GLY A 223 -3.11 -5.34 -9.31
C GLY A 223 -2.17 -4.76 -8.27
N ILE A 224 -2.64 -4.64 -7.03
CA ILE A 224 -1.85 -4.06 -5.92
C ILE A 224 -0.83 -5.03 -5.31
N GLY A 225 -0.88 -6.33 -5.62
CA GLY A 225 -0.13 -7.36 -4.88
C GLY A 225 1.39 -7.14 -4.84
N ALA A 226 2.02 -6.82 -5.98
CA ALA A 226 3.46 -6.56 -6.01
C ALA A 226 3.83 -5.23 -5.34
N ALA A 227 3.00 -4.19 -5.52
CA ALA A 227 3.20 -2.90 -4.86
C ALA A 227 3.08 -3.03 -3.33
N LEU A 228 2.08 -3.78 -2.85
CA LEU A 228 1.86 -4.14 -1.45
C LEU A 228 3.07 -4.88 -0.87
N THR A 229 3.53 -5.92 -1.55
CA THR A 229 4.67 -6.70 -1.07
C THR A 229 5.94 -5.84 -1.03
N LEU A 230 6.18 -5.05 -2.08
CA LEU A 230 7.32 -4.15 -2.16
C LEU A 230 7.26 -3.05 -1.09
N HIS A 231 6.07 -2.52 -0.79
CA HIS A 231 5.87 -1.54 0.27
C HIS A 231 6.21 -2.15 1.64
N ALA A 232 5.64 -3.30 2.00
CA ALA A 232 5.95 -3.97 3.26
C ALA A 232 7.46 -4.31 3.37
N MET A 233 8.08 -4.77 2.28
CA MET A 233 9.53 -5.01 2.23
C MET A 233 10.33 -3.73 2.42
N SER A 234 9.89 -2.60 1.86
CA SER A 234 10.58 -1.31 2.00
C SER A 234 10.54 -0.80 3.45
N ASN A 235 9.38 -0.92 4.11
CA ASN A 235 9.26 -0.56 5.53
C ASN A 235 10.11 -1.46 6.41
N LEU A 236 10.08 -2.77 6.16
CA LEU A 236 10.92 -3.73 6.87
C LEU A 236 12.41 -3.43 6.68
N TYR A 237 12.83 -3.17 5.45
CA TYR A 237 14.22 -2.89 5.14
C TYR A 237 14.69 -1.60 5.79
N SER A 238 13.89 -0.53 5.72
CA SER A 238 14.21 0.75 6.37
C SER A 238 14.32 0.62 7.89
N GLU A 239 13.44 -0.18 8.51
CA GLU A 239 13.50 -0.45 9.96
C GLU A 239 14.77 -1.23 10.33
N ILE A 240 15.14 -2.24 9.53
CA ILE A 240 16.39 -3.00 9.76
C ILE A 240 17.60 -2.08 9.63
N LEU A 241 17.66 -1.23 8.60
CA LEU A 241 18.77 -0.29 8.42
C LEU A 241 18.86 0.68 9.61
N ALA A 242 17.73 1.25 10.03
CA ALA A 242 17.69 2.16 11.17
C ALA A 242 18.22 1.47 12.43
N ARG A 243 17.70 0.30 12.80
CA ARG A 243 18.16 -0.45 14.00
C ARG A 243 19.61 -0.89 13.93
N SER A 244 20.14 -1.09 12.72
CA SER A 244 21.49 -1.64 12.55
C SER A 244 22.58 -0.58 12.50
N TRP A 245 22.23 0.68 12.28
CA TRP A 245 23.17 1.81 12.16
C TRP A 245 22.94 2.94 13.17
N LEU A 246 21.70 3.15 13.62
CA LEU A 246 21.29 4.23 14.53
C LEU A 246 20.96 3.65 15.91
#